data_AF-A0A1F2PFX9-F1
#
_entry.id   AF-A0A1F2PFX9-F1
#
_cell.length_a   1.000
_cell.length_b   1.000
_cell.length_c   1.000
_cell.angle_alpha   90.00
_cell.angle_beta   90.00
_cell.angle_gamma   90.00
#
_symmetry.space_group_name_H-M   'P 1'
#
loop_
_entity.id
_entity.type
_entity.pdbx_description
1 polymer ?
#
loop_
_entity_poly.entity_id
_entity_poly.type
_entity_poly.pdbx_seq_one_letter_code
_entity_poly.pdbx_strand_id
1 'polypeptide(L)'
;MAVSKYNCEGYPDPITCCFTSNLEKETKAIRAYRPMVYVCSPFSGDVAGNDENARKYSRFVVEQGCIPITPHLLFPKFLNDNALMERELGVHFGNVLMSYCSEVWVFGEIISAGMVAEIKRARRKNIKLRYFCSDLQEVIDHA
;
A
#
# COMPACT_ATOMS: atom_id res chain seq x y z
N MET A 1 10.46 -25.56 17.73
CA MET A 1 11.69 -26.29 18.08
C MET A 1 12.87 -25.49 17.54
N ALA A 2 13.81 -25.08 18.38
CA ALA A 2 15.00 -24.36 17.91
C ALA A 2 16.06 -25.37 17.46
N VAL A 3 16.66 -25.16 16.28
CA VAL A 3 17.77 -25.98 15.78
C VAL A 3 19.05 -25.54 16.49
N SER A 4 19.79 -26.50 17.07
CA SER A 4 21.06 -26.22 17.75
C SER A 4 22.09 -25.66 16.76
N LYS A 5 22.79 -24.58 17.13
CA LYS A 5 23.92 -24.03 16.32
C LYS A 5 25.21 -24.86 16.46
N TYR A 6 25.18 -25.93 17.24
CA TYR A 6 26.33 -26.77 17.58
C TYR A 6 26.07 -28.23 17.21
N ASN A 7 27.12 -28.92 16.75
CA ASN A 7 27.09 -30.35 16.47
C ASN A 7 27.13 -31.19 17.77
N CYS A 8 27.07 -32.53 17.66
CA CYS A 8 27.08 -33.44 18.81
C CYS A 8 28.36 -33.36 19.68
N GLU A 9 29.43 -32.76 19.16
CA GLU A 9 30.71 -32.57 19.85
C GLU A 9 30.81 -31.18 20.51
N GLY A 10 29.80 -30.33 20.37
CA GLY A 10 29.76 -28.98 20.94
C GLY A 10 30.49 -27.92 20.12
N TYR A 11 31.00 -28.25 18.93
CA TYR A 11 31.58 -27.27 18.02
C TYR A 11 30.50 -26.54 17.23
N PRO A 12 30.69 -25.23 16.93
CA PRO A 12 29.78 -24.49 16.06
C PRO A 12 29.69 -25.19 14.70
N ASP A 13 28.50 -25.63 14.32
CA ASP A 13 28.29 -26.25 13.01
C ASP A 13 28.13 -25.13 11.97
N PRO A 14 29.08 -24.97 11.02
CA PRO A 14 29.08 -23.85 10.09
C PRO A 14 27.89 -23.89 9.13
N ILE A 15 27.36 -25.08 8.81
CA ILE A 15 26.21 -25.25 7.93
C ILE A 15 24.94 -24.82 8.66
N THR A 16 24.77 -25.28 9.90
CA THR A 16 23.60 -25.01 10.74
C THR A 16 23.57 -23.56 11.20
N CYS A 17 24.72 -22.96 11.49
CA CYS A 17 24.85 -21.55 11.82
C CYS A 17 24.50 -20.64 10.61
N CYS A 18 24.99 -20.97 9.41
CA CYS A 18 24.62 -20.24 8.19
C CYS A 18 23.13 -20.37 7.86
N PHE A 19 22.56 -21.57 7.98
CA PHE A 19 21.14 -21.80 7.71
C PHE A 19 20.23 -21.03 8.69
N THR A 20 20.52 -21.12 10.00
CA THR A 20 19.74 -20.44 11.02
C THR A 20 19.85 -18.92 10.92
N SER A 21 21.03 -18.38 10.61
CA SER A 21 21.20 -16.93 10.42
C SER A 21 20.50 -16.40 9.17
N ASN A 22 20.45 -17.15 8.07
CA ASN A 22 19.67 -16.78 6.88
C ASN A 22 18.16 -16.80 7.19
N LEU A 23 17.66 -17.82 7.88
CA LEU A 23 16.27 -17.86 8.35
C LEU A 23 15.94 -16.73 9.32
N GLU A 24 16.83 -16.40 10.26
CA GLU A 24 16.66 -15.27 11.18
C GLU A 24 16.59 -13.94 10.42
N LYS A 25 17.41 -13.75 9.37
CA LYS A 25 17.36 -12.57 8.51
C LYS A 25 16.07 -12.49 7.69
N GLU A 26 15.64 -13.60 7.09
CA GLU A 26 14.38 -13.68 6.33
C GLU A 26 13.17 -13.44 7.23
N THR A 27 13.11 -14.07 8.40
CA THR A 27 12.03 -13.86 9.37
C THR A 27 12.01 -12.43 9.93
N LYS A 28 13.18 -11.82 10.14
CA LYS A 28 13.28 -10.41 10.55
C LYS A 28 12.83 -9.46 9.44
N ALA A 29 13.13 -9.77 8.17
CA ALA A 29 12.64 -9.00 7.02
C ALA A 29 11.11 -9.11 6.85
N ILE A 30 10.53 -10.28 7.10
CA ILE A 30 9.07 -10.48 7.10
C ILE A 30 8.38 -9.67 8.22
N ARG A 31 9.03 -9.56 9.38
CA ARG A 31 8.52 -8.82 10.55
C ARG A 31 8.91 -7.34 10.57
N ALA A 32 9.61 -6.85 9.55
CA ALA A 32 9.98 -5.44 9.48
C ALA A 32 8.71 -4.58 9.45
N TYR A 33 8.74 -3.46 10.16
CA TYR A 33 7.65 -2.49 10.15
C TYR A 33 7.41 -2.00 8.73
N ARG A 34 6.15 -2.05 8.27
CA ARG A 34 5.74 -1.56 6.96
C ARG A 34 4.75 -0.41 7.14
N PRO A 35 5.04 0.81 6.67
CA PRO A 35 4.12 1.92 6.78
C PRO A 35 2.88 1.67 5.91
N MET A 36 1.72 2.12 6.39
CA MET A 36 0.48 2.10 5.61
C MET A 36 0.46 3.28 4.65
N VAL A 37 0.14 2.99 3.39
CA VAL A 37 0.09 3.95 2.29
C VAL A 37 -1.29 3.91 1.67
N TYR A 38 -1.94 5.06 1.61
CA TYR A 38 -3.21 5.21 0.93
C TYR A 38 -2.96 5.39 -0.57
N VAL A 39 -3.54 4.51 -1.39
CA VAL A 39 -3.40 4.54 -2.84
C VAL A 39 -4.57 5.32 -3.45
N CYS A 40 -4.26 6.50 -3.98
CA CYS A 40 -5.20 7.39 -4.65
C CYS A 40 -5.00 7.24 -6.16
N SER A 41 -5.96 6.64 -6.87
CA SER A 41 -5.93 6.45 -8.32
C SER A 41 -7.32 6.67 -8.92
N PRO A 42 -7.43 6.97 -10.23
CA PRO A 42 -8.72 7.17 -10.86
C PRO A 42 -9.55 5.88 -10.79
N PHE A 43 -10.85 6.02 -10.53
CA PHE A 43 -11.80 4.89 -10.50
C PHE A 43 -12.93 5.07 -11.54
N SER A 44 -13.48 6.28 -11.66
CA SER A 44 -14.56 6.58 -12.60
C SER A 44 -14.08 6.62 -14.06
N GLY A 45 -14.97 6.32 -15.01
CA GLY A 45 -14.66 6.25 -16.43
C GLY A 45 -14.48 4.80 -16.88
N ASP A 46 -13.29 4.44 -17.35
CA ASP A 46 -12.93 3.05 -17.66
C ASP A 46 -12.65 2.26 -16.37
N VAL A 47 -13.71 1.77 -15.72
CA VAL A 47 -13.62 1.05 -14.45
C VAL A 47 -12.74 -0.19 -14.55
N ALA A 48 -12.80 -0.93 -15.66
CA ALA A 48 -12.02 -2.16 -15.84
C ALA A 48 -10.52 -1.87 -15.98
N GLY A 49 -10.15 -0.87 -16.79
CA GLY A 49 -8.76 -0.43 -16.91
C GLY A 49 -8.22 0.18 -15.62
N ASN A 50 -9.05 1.00 -14.95
CA ASN A 50 -8.71 1.62 -13.67
C ASN A 50 -8.51 0.59 -12.54
N ASP A 51 -9.35 -0.43 -12.46
CA ASP A 51 -9.20 -1.52 -11.49
C ASP A 51 -7.86 -2.27 -11.68
N GLU A 52 -7.50 -2.55 -12.93
CA GLU A 52 -6.24 -3.24 -13.23
C GLU A 52 -5.03 -2.35 -12.93
N ASN A 53 -5.11 -1.06 -13.23
CA ASN A 53 -4.09 -0.09 -12.87
C ASN A 53 -3.95 0.05 -11.35
N ALA A 54 -5.06 0.15 -10.62
CA ALA A 54 -5.07 0.21 -9.16
C ALA A 54 -4.42 -1.03 -8.53
N ARG A 55 -4.62 -2.22 -9.11
CA ARG A 55 -3.92 -3.45 -8.68
C ARG A 55 -2.42 -3.36 -8.92
N LYS A 56 -2.00 -2.88 -10.10
CA LYS A 56 -0.57 -2.65 -10.43
C LYS A 56 0.08 -1.65 -9.47
N TYR A 57 -0.59 -0.53 -9.19
CA TYR A 57 -0.12 0.47 -8.22
C TYR A 57 -0.02 -0.10 -6.81
N SER A 58 -1.04 -0.86 -6.38
CA SER A 58 -1.02 -1.53 -5.08
C SER A 58 0.13 -2.54 -4.98
N ARG A 59 0.41 -3.27 -6.07
CA ARG A 59 1.55 -4.20 -6.14
C ARG A 59 2.88 -3.45 -6.02
N PHE A 60 3.04 -2.34 -6.73
CA PHE A 60 4.22 -1.49 -6.64
C PHE A 60 4.47 -1.00 -5.20
N VAL A 61 3.43 -0.54 -4.50
CA VAL A 61 3.53 -0.12 -3.09
C VAL A 61 4.03 -1.26 -2.17
N VAL A 62 3.59 -2.50 -2.41
CA VAL A 62 4.09 -3.67 -1.68
C VAL A 62 5.58 -3.91 -1.94
N GLU A 63 6.01 -3.75 -3.19
CA GLU A 63 7.41 -3.90 -3.60
C GLU A 63 8.31 -2.82 -2.99
N GLN A 64 7.76 -1.62 -2.73
CA GLN A 64 8.40 -0.56 -1.96
C GLN A 64 8.39 -0.80 -0.43
N GLY A 65 7.96 -1.99 0.03
CA GLY A 65 7.98 -2.36 1.45
C GLY A 65 6.85 -1.74 2.28
N CYS A 66 5.81 -1.22 1.64
CA CYS A 66 4.67 -0.57 2.29
C CYS A 66 3.42 -1.47 2.28
N ILE A 67 2.38 -1.10 3.05
CA ILE A 67 1.06 -1.75 3.02
C ILE A 67 0.09 -0.85 2.23
N PRO A 68 -0.37 -1.27 1.04
CA PRO A 68 -1.31 -0.48 0.25
C PRO A 68 -2.72 -0.55 0.82
N ILE A 69 -3.38 0.60 0.95
CA ILE A 69 -4.80 0.74 1.23
C ILE A 69 -5.46 1.36 0.00
N THR A 70 -6.24 0.57 -0.72
CA THR A 70 -6.85 0.96 -2.00
C THR A 70 -8.36 0.75 -1.92
N PRO A 71 -9.11 1.69 -1.31
CA PRO A 71 -10.50 1.44 -0.94
C PRO A 71 -11.43 1.15 -2.12
N HIS A 72 -11.18 1.75 -3.29
CA HIS A 72 -11.99 1.54 -4.49
C HIS A 72 -11.82 0.14 -5.11
N LEU A 73 -10.80 -0.66 -4.72
CA LEU A 73 -10.75 -2.08 -5.07
C LEU A 73 -11.57 -2.98 -4.13
N LEU A 74 -11.77 -2.51 -2.89
CA LEU A 74 -12.36 -3.28 -1.80
C LEU A 74 -13.86 -3.00 -1.65
N PHE A 75 -14.24 -1.73 -1.57
CA PHE A 75 -15.60 -1.32 -1.24
C PHE A 75 -16.64 -1.69 -2.30
N PRO A 76 -16.38 -1.58 -3.61
CA PRO A 76 -17.33 -2.02 -4.62
C PRO A 76 -17.66 -3.52 -4.60
N LYS A 77 -16.93 -4.33 -3.82
CA LYS A 77 -17.26 -5.75 -3.61
C LYS A 77 -18.44 -5.97 -2.68
N PHE A 78 -18.81 -4.98 -1.88
CA PHE A 78 -19.91 -5.08 -0.92
C PHE A 78 -20.75 -3.80 -0.78
N LEU A 79 -20.36 -2.69 -1.42
CA LEU A 79 -21.12 -1.45 -1.56
C LEU A 79 -21.45 -1.20 -3.03
N ASN A 80 -22.61 -0.61 -3.27
CA ASN A 80 -23.10 -0.19 -4.58
C ASN A 80 -22.83 1.30 -4.79
N ASP A 81 -21.85 1.60 -5.63
CA ASP A 81 -21.45 2.98 -5.98
C ASP A 81 -22.54 3.79 -6.69
N ASN A 82 -23.58 3.13 -7.23
CA ASN A 82 -24.74 3.80 -7.84
C ASN A 82 -25.78 4.23 -6.79
N ALA A 83 -25.74 3.66 -5.58
CA ALA A 83 -26.60 4.06 -4.48
C ALA A 83 -25.93 5.19 -3.68
N LEU A 84 -26.55 6.38 -3.67
CA LEU A 84 -25.97 7.58 -3.07
C LEU A 84 -25.52 7.36 -1.61
N MET A 85 -26.38 6.72 -0.80
CA MET A 85 -26.10 6.44 0.60
C MET A 85 -24.89 5.52 0.80
N GLU A 86 -24.77 4.46 0.00
CA GLU A 86 -23.66 3.52 0.09
C GLU A 86 -22.36 4.12 -0.44
N ARG A 87 -22.45 4.95 -1.48
CA ARG A 87 -21.32 5.73 -2.00
C ARG A 87 -20.76 6.69 -0.95
N GLU A 88 -21.62 7.43 -0.25
CA GLU A 88 -21.20 8.33 0.84
C GLU A 88 -20.54 7.57 1.98
N LEU A 89 -21.07 6.39 2.31
CA LEU A 89 -20.50 5.49 3.30
C LEU A 89 -19.12 4.97 2.89
N GLY A 90 -18.93 4.59 1.61
CA GLY A 90 -17.63 4.23 1.05
C GLY A 90 -16.62 5.38 1.14
N VAL A 91 -17.02 6.61 0.79
CA VAL A 91 -16.17 7.81 0.94
C VAL A 91 -15.81 8.04 2.41
N HIS A 92 -16.76 7.87 3.33
CA HIS A 92 -16.50 8.00 4.76
C HIS A 92 -15.49 6.96 5.26
N PHE A 93 -15.65 5.70 4.88
CA PHE A 93 -14.71 4.64 5.25
C PHE A 93 -13.31 4.88 4.70
N GLY A 94 -13.19 5.31 3.44
CA GLY A 94 -11.91 5.68 2.83
C GLY A 94 -11.24 6.82 3.60
N ASN A 95 -12.02 7.81 4.01
CA ASN A 95 -11.57 8.96 4.79
C ASN A 95 -11.09 8.61 6.21
N VAL A 96 -11.60 7.53 6.80
CA VAL A 96 -11.17 6.98 8.09
C VAL A 96 -9.89 6.19 7.89
N LEU A 97 -9.85 5.27 6.93
CA LEU A 97 -8.65 4.49 6.62
C LEU A 97 -7.44 5.36 6.28
N MET A 98 -7.65 6.43 5.49
CA MET A 98 -6.61 7.41 5.16
C MET A 98 -5.97 8.03 6.42
N SER A 99 -6.73 8.20 7.50
CA SER A 99 -6.20 8.79 8.74
C SER A 99 -5.23 7.91 9.51
N TYR A 100 -5.24 6.60 9.23
CA TYR A 100 -4.26 5.67 9.76
C TYR A 100 -3.04 5.52 8.85
N CYS A 101 -3.11 6.02 7.61
CA CYS A 101 -2.01 5.95 6.67
C CYS A 101 -0.97 7.03 6.96
N SER A 102 0.29 6.64 6.83
CA SER A 102 1.47 7.51 7.01
C SER A 102 1.70 8.41 5.78
N GLU A 103 1.39 7.88 4.60
CA GLU A 103 1.53 8.59 3.32
C GLU A 103 0.32 8.34 2.42
N VAL A 104 0.09 9.26 1.48
CA VAL A 104 -0.88 9.12 0.40
C VAL A 104 -0.12 9.21 -0.92
N TRP A 105 -0.23 8.16 -1.74
CA TRP A 105 0.43 8.08 -3.03
C TRP A 105 -0.63 8.25 -4.12
N VAL A 106 -0.44 9.27 -4.94
CA VAL A 106 -1.34 9.66 -6.01
C VAL A 106 -0.79 9.11 -7.32
N PHE A 107 -1.57 8.31 -8.02
CA PHE A 107 -1.19 7.67 -9.27
C PHE A 107 -2.06 8.12 -10.44
N GLY A 108 -1.45 8.22 -11.61
CA GLY A 108 -2.10 8.49 -12.89
C GLY A 108 -1.84 9.89 -13.41
N GLU A 109 -2.04 10.06 -14.72
CA GLU A 109 -1.83 11.34 -15.41
C GLU A 109 -2.96 12.35 -15.19
N ILE A 110 -4.17 11.85 -14.95
CA ILE A 110 -5.37 12.67 -14.82
C ILE A 110 -5.88 12.59 -13.39
N ILE A 111 -5.96 13.73 -12.71
CA ILE A 111 -6.53 13.83 -11.37
C ILE A 111 -8.05 13.93 -11.48
N SER A 112 -8.75 12.85 -11.12
CA SER A 112 -10.22 12.83 -11.10
C SER A 112 -10.80 13.67 -9.95
N ALA A 113 -12.09 14.03 -10.04
CA ALA A 113 -12.76 14.80 -8.99
C ALA A 113 -12.73 14.08 -7.61
N GLY A 114 -12.80 12.75 -7.61
CA GLY A 114 -12.68 11.93 -6.39
C GLY A 114 -11.28 12.05 -5.77
N MET A 115 -10.24 11.94 -6.61
CA MET A 115 -8.85 12.12 -6.18
C MET A 115 -8.60 13.53 -5.64
N VAL A 116 -9.16 14.58 -6.27
CA VAL A 116 -9.04 15.95 -5.75
C VAL A 116 -9.56 16.05 -4.31
N ALA A 117 -10.68 15.39 -3.99
CA ALA A 117 -11.23 15.40 -2.65
C ALA A 117 -10.31 14.70 -1.64
N GLU A 118 -9.76 13.54 -2.03
CA GLU A 118 -8.79 12.77 -1.24
C GLU A 118 -7.49 13.56 -0.99
N ILE A 119 -6.92 14.17 -2.03
CA ILE A 119 -5.72 15.00 -1.96
C ILE A 119 -5.95 16.22 -1.06
N LYS A 120 -7.08 16.92 -1.22
CA LYS A 120 -7.44 18.06 -0.36
C LYS A 120 -7.53 17.63 1.10
N ARG A 121 -8.08 16.45 1.39
CA ARG A 121 -8.15 15.91 2.75
C ARG A 121 -6.78 15.55 3.30
N ALA A 122 -5.93 14.90 2.51
CA ALA A 122 -4.56 14.58 2.88
C ALA A 122 -3.77 15.85 3.23
N ARG A 123 -3.86 16.90 2.40
CA ARG A 123 -3.28 18.22 2.67
C ARG A 123 -3.78 18.81 3.99
N ARG A 124 -5.11 18.80 4.22
CA ARG A 124 -5.71 19.32 5.48
C ARG A 124 -5.24 18.57 6.72
N LYS A 125 -4.94 17.28 6.60
CA LYS A 125 -4.45 16.43 7.70
C LYS A 125 -2.92 16.43 7.81
N ASN A 126 -2.21 17.20 6.99
CA ASN A 126 -0.75 17.19 6.89
C ASN A 126 -0.16 15.78 6.65
N ILE A 127 -0.89 14.94 5.91
CA ILE A 127 -0.38 13.62 5.50
C ILE A 127 0.56 13.84 4.32
N LYS A 128 1.70 13.15 4.32
CA LYS A 128 2.70 13.24 3.26
C LYS A 128 2.11 12.74 1.93
N LEU A 129 2.17 13.58 0.91
CA LEU A 129 1.70 13.29 -0.44
C LEU A 129 2.89 13.00 -1.37
N ARG A 130 2.77 11.95 -2.18
CA ARG A 130 3.72 11.62 -3.24
C ARG A 130 2.95 11.39 -4.54
N TYR A 131 3.48 11.87 -5.65
CA TYR A 131 2.82 11.77 -6.96
C TYR A 131 3.62 10.85 -7.86
N PHE A 132 2.94 10.00 -8.61
CA PHE A 132 3.54 9.02 -9.51
C PHE A 132 2.86 9.08 -10.87
N CYS A 133 3.67 9.04 -11.93
CA CYS A 133 3.16 8.93 -13.30
C CYS A 133 2.67 7.50 -13.61
N SER A 134 2.10 7.32 -14.81
CA SER A 134 1.67 6.00 -15.31
C SER A 134 2.80 4.97 -15.32
N ASP A 135 4.04 5.40 -15.53
CA ASP A 135 5.25 4.55 -15.52
C ASP A 135 5.83 4.28 -14.12
N LEU A 136 5.08 4.59 -13.05
CA LEU A 136 5.46 4.39 -11.64
C LEU A 136 6.68 5.20 -11.20
N GLN A 137 7.03 6.25 -11.94
CA GLN A 137 8.11 7.17 -11.56
C GLN A 137 7.54 8.28 -10.69
N GLU A 138 8.25 8.60 -9.61
CA GLU A 138 7.86 9.69 -8.71
C GLU A 138 8.11 11.05 -9.39
N VAL A 139 7.09 11.89 -9.38
CA VAL A 139 7.12 13.24 -9.93
C VAL A 139 7.18 14.23 -8.77
N ILE A 140 8.21 15.08 -8.76
CA ILE A 140 8.46 16.04 -7.67
C ILE A 140 7.65 17.33 -7.88
N ASP A 141 7.27 17.65 -9.12
CA ASP A 141 6.64 18.91 -9.48
C ASP A 141 5.12 18.79 -9.73
N HIS A 142 4.34 19.00 -8.68
CA HIS A 142 2.98 19.53 -8.81
C HIS A 142 2.77 20.64 -7.76
N ALA A 143 3.23 21.84 -8.13
CA ALA A 143 2.85 23.09 -7.48
C ALA A 143 1.37 23.41 -7.79
#